data_AF-A0A285MV34-F1
#
_entry.id   AF-A0A285MV34-F1
#
_cell.length_a   1.000
_cell.length_b   1.000
_cell.length_c   1.000
_cell.angle_alpha   90.00
_cell.angle_beta   90.00
_cell.angle_gamma   90.00
#
_symmetry.space_group_name_H-M   'P 1'
#
loop_
_entity.id
_entity.type
_entity.pdbx_description
1 polymer ?
#
loop_
_entity_poly.entity_id
_entity_poly.type
_entity_poly.pdbx_seq_one_letter_code
_entity_poly.pdbx_strand_id
1 'polypeptide(L)'
;MEQRKRGRKRLGNKKRYHNVMLRFNDTEYDKLRKICAAYNLDISERGVISPLLRRLVLKQESVERDMLPDTSNLAYHINKIGNNINQLVKIAHHKNLRSPNSNLEREIKQANDLLYLLVEITMEEKTG
;
A
#
# COMPACT_ATOMS: atom_id res chain seq x y z
N MET A 1 31.85 -31.94 15.86
CA MET A 1 30.55 -31.53 15.27
C MET A 1 29.49 -31.61 16.36
N GLU A 2 28.99 -30.47 16.85
CA GLU A 2 27.95 -30.48 17.89
C GLU A 2 26.62 -30.97 17.32
N GLN A 3 26.03 -31.97 17.99
CA GLN A 3 24.75 -32.57 17.63
C GLN A 3 23.66 -31.49 17.60
N ARG A 4 23.09 -31.25 16.40
CA ARG A 4 21.93 -30.37 16.22
C ARG A 4 20.71 -31.01 16.90
N LYS A 5 20.46 -30.66 18.17
CA LYS A 5 19.23 -31.00 18.88
C LYS A 5 18.03 -30.51 18.06
N ARG A 6 17.29 -31.43 17.44
CA ARG A 6 16.00 -31.15 16.79
C ARG A 6 15.03 -30.69 17.88
N GLY A 7 14.61 -29.42 17.83
CA GLY A 7 13.71 -28.83 18.82
C GLY A 7 13.50 -27.32 18.65
N ARG A 8 12.61 -26.77 19.50
CA ARG A 8 12.16 -25.37 19.52
C ARG A 8 13.34 -24.39 19.39
N LYS A 9 13.19 -23.40 18.50
CA LYS A 9 14.20 -22.37 18.18
C LYS A 9 14.77 -21.75 19.46
N ARG A 10 16.10 -21.81 19.64
CA ARG A 10 16.80 -21.14 20.74
C ARG A 10 16.71 -19.63 20.51
N LEU A 11 15.85 -18.95 21.26
CA LEU A 11 15.62 -17.52 21.14
C LEU A 11 16.78 -16.66 21.70
N GLY A 12 17.78 -17.27 22.36
CA GLY A 12 18.95 -16.57 22.91
C GLY A 12 18.54 -15.34 23.74
N ASN A 13 19.18 -14.21 23.48
CA ASN A 13 18.89 -12.92 24.13
C ASN A 13 17.53 -12.32 23.76
N LYS A 14 16.82 -12.87 22.76
CA LYS A 14 15.45 -12.47 22.38
C LYS A 14 14.38 -13.23 23.16
N LYS A 15 14.78 -14.12 24.09
CA LYS A 15 13.84 -14.80 24.97
C LYS A 15 13.26 -13.79 25.96
N ARG A 16 11.94 -13.84 26.12
CA ARG A 16 11.20 -12.93 27.00
C ARG A 16 11.19 -13.55 28.40
N TYR A 17 11.79 -12.85 29.37
CA TYR A 17 11.95 -13.34 30.75
C TYR A 17 11.11 -12.55 31.77
N HIS A 18 10.84 -11.27 31.49
CA HIS A 18 10.06 -10.42 32.40
C HIS A 18 8.57 -10.69 32.23
N ASN A 19 7.90 -10.97 33.34
CA ASN A 19 6.45 -11.16 33.40
C ASN A 19 5.79 -9.95 34.08
N VAL A 20 4.65 -9.51 33.55
CA VAL A 20 3.85 -8.43 34.11
C VAL A 20 2.46 -8.97 34.38
N MET A 21 2.01 -8.89 35.63
CA MET A 21 0.66 -9.29 36.02
C MET A 21 -0.24 -8.07 36.06
N LEU A 22 -1.34 -8.12 35.33
CA LEU A 22 -2.36 -7.07 35.30
C LEU A 22 -3.65 -7.64 35.87
N ARG A 23 -4.33 -6.85 36.72
CA ARG A 23 -5.67 -7.15 37.21
C ARG A 23 -6.64 -6.19 36.52
N PHE A 24 -7.76 -6.71 36.06
CA PHE A 24 -8.84 -5.95 35.44
C PHE A 24 -10.08 -6.10 36.30
N ASN A 25 -10.87 -5.03 36.42
CA ASN A 25 -12.25 -5.16 36.88
C ASN A 25 -13.16 -5.65 35.74
N ASP A 26 -14.42 -5.97 36.04
CA ASP A 26 -15.36 -6.54 35.06
C ASP A 26 -15.56 -5.62 33.85
N THR A 27 -15.68 -4.30 34.09
CA THR A 27 -15.91 -3.32 33.01
C THR A 27 -14.70 -3.17 32.09
N GLU A 28 -13.49 -3.24 32.64
CA GLU A 28 -12.24 -3.20 31.90
C GLU A 28 -12.02 -4.49 31.12
N TYR A 29 -12.38 -5.62 31.72
CA TYR A 29 -12.29 -6.93 31.08
C TYR A 29 -13.26 -7.03 29.89
N ASP A 30 -14.48 -6.49 30.02
CA ASP A 30 -15.45 -6.42 28.92
C ASP A 30 -14.94 -5.54 27.77
N LYS A 31 -14.29 -4.42 28.07
CA LYS A 31 -13.63 -3.60 27.04
C LYS A 31 -12.53 -4.38 26.34
N LEU A 32 -11.70 -5.10 27.09
CA LEU A 32 -10.64 -5.95 26.55
C LEU A 32 -11.21 -7.04 25.64
N ARG A 33 -12.32 -7.67 26.04
CA ARG A 33 -13.04 -8.67 25.25
C ARG A 33 -13.54 -8.09 23.92
N LYS A 34 -14.13 -6.90 23.92
CA LYS A 34 -14.56 -6.21 22.68
C LYS A 34 -13.38 -5.91 21.75
N ILE A 35 -12.24 -5.50 22.30
CA ILE A 35 -11.02 -5.26 21.50
C ILE A 35 -10.52 -6.57 20.89
N CYS A 36 -10.50 -7.66 21.65
CA CYS A 36 -10.10 -8.98 21.12
C CYS A 36 -11.03 -9.41 19.97
N ALA A 37 -12.35 -9.28 20.15
CA ALA A 37 -13.34 -9.61 19.14
C ALA A 37 -13.16 -8.76 17.86
N ALA A 38 -12.80 -7.48 17.97
CA ALA A 38 -12.51 -6.64 16.80
C ALA A 38 -11.31 -7.12 15.96
N TYR A 39 -10.38 -7.87 16.56
CA TYR A 39 -9.28 -8.53 15.85
C TYR A 39 -9.58 -9.99 15.48
N ASN A 40 -10.84 -10.45 15.63
CA ASN A 40 -11.26 -11.85 15.48
C ASN A 40 -10.44 -12.81 16.36
N LEU A 41 -10.10 -12.38 17.58
CA LEU A 41 -9.37 -13.17 18.55
C LEU A 41 -10.28 -13.57 19.72
N ASP A 42 -10.17 -14.81 20.17
CA ASP A 42 -10.85 -15.28 21.38
C ASP A 42 -10.00 -15.01 22.63
N ILE A 43 -10.55 -14.28 23.57
CA ILE A 43 -9.92 -13.95 24.86
C ILE A 43 -9.69 -15.19 25.74
N SER A 44 -10.50 -16.23 25.56
CA SER A 44 -10.40 -17.48 26.32
C SER A 44 -9.23 -18.35 25.87
N GLU A 45 -8.67 -18.11 24.69
CA GLU A 45 -7.56 -18.88 24.16
C GLU A 45 -6.22 -18.53 24.84
N ARG A 46 -5.45 -19.58 25.16
CA ARG A 46 -4.14 -19.42 25.80
C ARG A 46 -3.18 -18.69 24.87
N GLY A 47 -2.68 -17.55 25.35
CA GLY A 47 -1.63 -16.81 24.65
C GLY A 47 -2.16 -15.79 23.65
N VAL A 48 -3.44 -15.42 23.72
CA VAL A 48 -4.01 -14.31 22.93
C VAL A 48 -3.77 -12.96 23.62
N ILE A 49 -4.09 -12.88 24.91
CA ILE A 49 -4.08 -11.61 25.66
C ILE A 49 -2.68 -11.01 25.80
N SER A 50 -1.68 -11.80 26.22
CA SER A 50 -0.34 -11.26 26.46
C SER A 50 0.31 -10.70 25.19
N PRO A 51 0.24 -11.36 24.02
CA PRO A 51 0.72 -10.78 22.76
C PRO A 51 -0.08 -9.57 22.30
N LEU A 52 -1.41 -9.57 22.48
CA LEU A 52 -2.26 -8.43 22.12
C LEU A 52 -1.92 -7.20 22.95
N LEU A 53 -1.90 -7.31 24.28
CA LEU A 53 -1.56 -6.22 25.19
C LEU A 53 -0.15 -5.71 24.92
N ARG A 54 0.83 -6.60 24.71
CA ARG A 54 2.18 -6.19 24.33
C ARG A 54 2.18 -5.41 23.02
N ARG A 55 1.42 -5.86 22.01
CA ARG A 55 1.32 -5.16 20.73
C ARG A 55 0.68 -3.79 20.93
N LEU A 56 -0.36 -3.67 21.74
CA LEU A 56 -1.02 -2.40 22.01
C LEU A 56 -0.06 -1.43 22.72
N VAL A 57 0.58 -1.84 23.80
CA VAL A 57 1.53 -1.01 24.56
C VAL A 57 2.73 -0.59 23.71
N LEU A 58 3.38 -1.53 23.01
CA LEU A 58 4.54 -1.22 22.17
C LEU A 58 4.16 -0.40 20.92
N LYS A 59 2.92 -0.51 20.44
CA LYS A 59 2.43 0.34 19.34
C LYS A 59 1.94 1.69 19.83
N GLN A 60 1.59 1.84 21.10
CA GLN A 60 1.12 3.11 21.65
C GLN A 60 2.23 4.18 21.62
N GLU A 61 3.49 3.76 21.80
CA GLU A 61 4.68 4.61 21.55
C GLU A 61 4.81 5.07 20.10
N SER A 62 4.19 4.37 19.13
CA SER A 62 4.20 4.76 17.70
C SER A 62 2.98 5.58 17.25
N VAL A 63 2.00 5.84 18.13
CA VAL A 63 0.78 6.58 17.75
C VAL A 63 1.04 8.07 17.56
N GLU A 64 2.08 8.65 18.17
CA GLU A 64 2.35 10.09 18.01
C GLU A 64 3.17 10.47 16.76
N ARG A 65 3.80 9.53 16.03
CA ARG A 65 4.71 9.93 14.92
C ARG A 65 4.63 9.16 13.60
N ASP A 66 4.09 7.94 13.51
CA ASP A 66 4.26 7.12 12.29
C ASP A 66 3.00 6.36 11.82
N MET A 67 1.83 7.00 11.86
CA MET A 67 0.75 6.58 10.96
C MET A 67 0.74 7.49 9.74
N LEU A 68 1.69 7.30 8.83
CA LEU A 68 1.49 7.75 7.46
C LEU A 68 0.15 7.14 6.98
N PRO A 69 -0.70 7.93 6.29
CA PRO A 69 -1.97 7.43 5.78
C PRO A 69 -1.73 6.20 4.90
N ASP A 70 -2.70 5.29 4.86
CA ASP A 70 -2.60 4.11 4.00
C ASP A 70 -2.46 4.54 2.52
N THR A 71 -1.23 4.51 2.02
CA THR A 71 -0.88 4.90 0.65
C THR A 71 -1.04 3.76 -0.34
N SER A 72 -1.53 2.58 0.08
CA SER A 72 -1.68 1.41 -0.79
C SER A 72 -2.57 1.69 -2.01
N ASN A 73 -3.66 2.46 -1.82
CA ASN A 73 -4.54 2.84 -2.92
C ASN A 73 -3.86 3.83 -3.89
N LEU A 74 -3.11 4.80 -3.35
CA LEU A 74 -2.33 5.74 -4.17
C LEU A 74 -1.23 5.02 -4.96
N ALA A 75 -0.50 4.10 -4.32
CA ALA A 75 0.52 3.28 -4.95
C ALA A 75 -0.07 2.39 -6.05
N TYR A 76 -1.25 1.80 -5.84
CA TYR A 76 -1.97 1.03 -6.86
C TYR A 76 -2.28 1.89 -8.10
N HIS A 77 -2.81 3.10 -7.92
CA HIS A 77 -3.11 4.01 -9.02
C HIS A 77 -1.85 4.50 -9.73
N ILE A 78 -0.79 4.85 -9.00
CA ILE A 78 0.50 5.24 -9.59
C ILE A 78 1.09 4.10 -10.41
N ASN A 79 1.05 2.86 -9.90
CA ASN A 79 1.52 1.68 -10.64
C ASN A 79 0.71 1.45 -11.92
N LYS A 80 -0.61 1.67 -11.89
CA LYS A 80 -1.47 1.55 -13.07
C LYS A 80 -1.14 2.62 -14.12
N ILE A 81 -0.90 3.87 -13.69
CA ILE A 81 -0.44 4.96 -14.57
C ILE A 81 0.93 4.62 -15.17
N GLY A 82 1.89 4.19 -14.34
CA GLY A 82 3.22 3.79 -14.80
C GLY A 82 3.20 2.66 -15.83
N ASN A 83 2.32 1.67 -15.64
CA ASN A 83 2.13 0.59 -16.61
C ASN A 83 1.58 1.10 -17.94
N ASN A 84 0.59 2.00 -17.94
CA ASN A 84 0.04 2.58 -19.16
C ASN A 84 1.09 3.41 -19.91
N ILE A 85 1.88 4.22 -19.17
CA ILE A 85 3.00 4.98 -19.76
C ILE A 85 4.02 4.04 -20.39
N ASN A 86 4.40 2.96 -19.70
CA ASN A 86 5.35 1.97 -20.23
C ASN A 86 4.81 1.29 -21.50
N GLN A 87 3.50 1.00 -21.56
CA GLN A 87 2.86 0.46 -22.77
C GLN A 87 2.91 1.48 -23.93
N LEU A 88 2.60 2.75 -23.68
CA LEU A 88 2.68 3.81 -24.68
C LEU A 88 4.11 3.98 -25.22
N VAL A 89 5.10 3.99 -24.34
CA VAL A 89 6.52 4.08 -24.72
C VAL A 89 6.94 2.87 -25.56
N LYS A 90 6.55 1.66 -25.15
CA LYS A 90 6.82 0.44 -25.93
C LYS A 90 6.15 0.49 -27.30
N ILE A 91 4.90 0.94 -27.39
CA ILE A 91 4.19 1.09 -28.67
C ILE A 91 4.88 2.12 -29.55
N ALA A 92 5.24 3.30 -29.01
CA ALA A 92 5.95 4.33 -29.75
C ALA A 92 7.32 3.83 -30.25
N HIS A 93 8.07 3.14 -29.39
CA HIS A 93 9.35 2.54 -29.74
C HIS A 93 9.21 1.43 -30.79
N HIS A 94 8.23 0.53 -30.64
CA HIS A 94 7.95 -0.52 -31.63
C HIS A 94 7.44 0.05 -32.96
N LYS A 95 6.62 1.12 -32.95
CA LYS A 95 6.18 1.81 -34.16
C LYS A 95 7.36 2.49 -34.87
N ASN A 96 8.24 3.17 -34.13
CA ASN A 96 9.48 3.76 -34.67
C ASN A 96 10.43 2.71 -35.25
N LEU A 97 10.51 1.52 -34.66
CA LEU A 97 11.35 0.41 -35.15
C LEU A 97 10.74 -0.35 -36.33
N ARG A 98 9.41 -0.49 -36.42
CA ARG A 98 8.74 -1.27 -37.49
C ARG A 98 8.46 -0.49 -38.77
N SER A 99 8.40 0.83 -38.74
CA SER A 99 8.25 1.64 -39.95
C SER A 99 8.79 3.05 -39.71
N PRO A 100 10.05 3.33 -40.12
CA PRO A 100 10.42 4.71 -40.36
C PRO A 100 9.63 5.18 -41.60
N ASN A 101 8.84 6.24 -41.43
CA ASN A 101 8.45 7.17 -42.51
C ASN A 101 7.30 6.80 -43.46
N SER A 102 6.08 6.60 -42.97
CA SER A 102 4.89 6.93 -43.81
C SER A 102 3.64 7.34 -43.03
N ASN A 103 3.38 6.76 -41.84
CA ASN A 103 2.19 7.10 -41.06
C ASN A 103 2.39 8.16 -39.98
N LEU A 104 3.62 8.39 -39.49
CA LEU A 104 3.86 9.40 -38.45
C LEU A 104 3.61 10.82 -38.98
N GLU A 105 4.07 11.13 -40.19
CA GLU A 105 3.84 12.43 -40.82
C GLU A 105 2.34 12.68 -41.06
N ARG A 106 1.59 11.63 -41.43
CA ARG A 106 0.14 11.68 -41.58
C ARG A 106 -0.58 11.85 -40.24
N GLU A 107 -0.17 11.13 -39.19
CA GLU A 107 -0.72 11.26 -37.84
C GLU A 107 -0.43 12.66 -37.25
N ILE A 108 0.78 13.20 -37.45
CA ILE A 108 1.14 14.57 -37.04
C ILE A 108 0.33 15.61 -37.81
N LYS A 109 0.14 15.43 -39.12
CA LYS A 109 -0.69 16.33 -39.94
C LYS A 109 -2.14 16.33 -39.45
N GLN A 110 -2.72 15.16 -39.20
CA GLN A 110 -4.08 15.03 -38.66
C GLN A 110 -4.22 15.67 -37.27
N ALA A 111 -3.21 15.52 -36.40
CA ALA A 111 -3.21 16.17 -35.09
C ALA A 111 -3.14 17.70 -35.19
N ASN A 112 -2.33 18.23 -36.11
CA ASN A 112 -2.23 19.67 -36.36
C ASN A 112 -3.53 20.24 -36.95
N ASP A 113 -4.16 19.53 -37.89
CA ASP A 113 -5.44 19.94 -38.47
C ASP A 113 -6.55 20.00 -37.40
N LEU A 114 -6.59 19.01 -36.49
CA LEU A 114 -7.53 19.00 -35.36
C LEU A 114 -7.25 20.11 -34.34
N LEU A 115 -5.98 20.42 -34.06
CA LEU A 115 -5.61 21.54 -33.20
C LEU A 115 -5.99 22.88 -33.82
N TYR A 116 -5.86 23.03 -35.14
CA TYR A 116 -6.27 24.23 -35.85
C TYR A 116 -7.78 24.44 -35.76
N LEU A 117 -8.58 23.40 -36.00
CA LEU A 117 -10.04 23.43 -35.82
C LEU A 117 -10.44 23.79 -34.38
N LEU A 118 -9.75 23.24 -33.37
CA LEU A 118 -10.00 23.62 -31.98
C LEU A 118 -9.66 25.09 -31.69
N VAL A 119 -8.57 25.61 -32.25
CA VAL A 119 -8.22 27.04 -32.12
C VAL A 119 -9.28 27.91 -32.81
N GLU A 120 -9.76 27.52 -33.98
CA GLU A 120 -10.80 28.24 -34.72
C GLU A 120 -12.12 28.30 -33.94
N ILE A 121 -12.61 27.15 -33.46
CA ILE A 121 -13.82 27.07 -32.62
C ILE A 121 -13.66 27.94 -31.34
N THR A 122 -12.51 27.86 -30.67
CA THR A 122 -12.26 28.64 -29.45
C THR A 122 -12.00 30.13 -29.70
N MET A 123 -11.70 30.54 -30.93
CA MET A 123 -11.57 31.94 -31.35
C MET A 123 -12.92 32.52 -31.80
N GLU A 124 -13.78 31.73 -32.46
CA GLU A 124 -15.15 32.12 -32.81
C GLU A 124 -16.00 32.34 -31.54
N GLU A 125 -15.86 31.50 -30.51
CA GLU A 125 -16.56 31.67 -29.21
C GLU A 125 -16.13 32.92 -28.43
N LYS A 126 -15.05 33.61 -28.82
CA LYS A 126 -14.59 34.86 -28.18
C LYS A 126 -15.06 36.14 -28.88
N THR A 127 -15.72 36.04 -30.02
CA THR A 127 -16.15 37.19 -30.83
C THR A 127 -17.68 37.31 -31.02
N GLY A 128 -18.47 36.46 -30.36
CA GLY A 128 -19.92 36.63 -30.16
C GLY A 128 -20.25 36.99 -28.72
#